data_AF-A0A6N0BZH3-F1
#
_entry.id   AF-A0A6N0BZH3-F1
#
_cell.length_a   1.000
_cell.length_b   1.000
_cell.length_c   1.000
_cell.angle_alpha   90.00
_cell.angle_beta   90.00
_cell.angle_gamma   90.00
#
_symmetry.space_group_name_H-M   'P 1'
#
loop_
_entity.id
_entity.type
_entity.pdbx_description
1 polymer ?
#
loop_
_entity_poly.entity_id
_entity_poly.type
_entity_poly.pdbx_seq_one_letter_code
_entity_poly.pdbx_strand_id
1 'polypeptide(L)'
;MNTQEPLSLKDLQSRYPYQFQDPELGIAMAKGWVVVFTQLCADVDQVLGQDKRGFHWSQVKEKFGSARFYFQFKGRKPDLRLDIQMPGGVLSQVVPFERRIRTDQDRSFEQVNTEIRRLAMQAEMATRLVCLVCGKEGSQDVDVGYSLVLCPEHRAQRQQPSGLPDFWDNLLDEKDKAAREQQRLKSVAELERILAKHKKDDEV
;
A
#
# COMPACT_ATOMS: atom_id res chain seq x y z
N MET A 1 -25.96 2.31 -0.54
CA MET A 1 -24.53 1.96 -0.72
C MET A 1 -24.49 0.48 -1.04
N ASN A 2 -24.00 0.10 -2.23
CA ASN A 2 -23.91 -1.32 -2.61
C ASN A 2 -22.88 -2.00 -1.71
N THR A 3 -23.34 -2.90 -0.85
CA THR A 3 -22.53 -3.77 0.01
C THR A 3 -21.89 -4.86 -0.87
N GLN A 4 -20.90 -4.51 -1.68
CA GLN A 4 -19.98 -5.52 -2.21
C GLN A 4 -19.06 -5.94 -1.05
N GLU A 5 -18.94 -7.26 -0.83
CA GLU A 5 -17.98 -7.80 0.13
C GLU A 5 -16.57 -7.25 -0.15
N PRO A 6 -15.75 -7.00 0.89
CA PRO A 6 -14.39 -6.48 0.71
C PRO A 6 -13.57 -7.45 -0.14
N LEU A 7 -13.20 -7.02 -1.35
CA LEU A 7 -12.33 -7.77 -2.26
C LEU A 7 -10.92 -7.83 -1.66
N SER A 8 -10.29 -9.00 -1.63
CA SER A 8 -8.88 -9.09 -1.23
C SER A 8 -7.98 -8.33 -2.20
N LEU A 9 -6.73 -8.03 -1.83
CA LEU A 9 -5.77 -7.43 -2.77
C LEU A 9 -5.57 -8.30 -4.03
N LYS A 10 -5.63 -9.63 -3.91
CA LYS A 10 -5.53 -10.56 -5.05
C LYS A 10 -6.75 -10.45 -5.96
N ASP A 11 -7.94 -10.26 -5.40
CA ASP A 11 -9.16 -10.05 -6.18
C ASP A 11 -9.13 -8.70 -6.92
N LEU A 12 -8.63 -7.65 -6.26
CA LEU A 12 -8.41 -6.34 -6.90
C LEU A 12 -7.41 -6.42 -8.03
N GLN A 13 -6.29 -7.15 -7.84
CA GLN A 13 -5.30 -7.37 -8.89
C GLN A 13 -5.90 -8.14 -10.07
N SER A 14 -6.75 -9.14 -9.80
CA SER A 14 -7.42 -9.91 -10.85
C SER A 14 -8.44 -9.06 -11.61
N ARG A 15 -9.15 -8.16 -10.90
CA ARG A 15 -10.18 -7.30 -11.47
C ARG A 15 -9.61 -6.11 -12.25
N TYR A 16 -8.53 -5.51 -11.76
CA TYR A 16 -7.89 -4.33 -12.35
C TYR A 16 -6.40 -4.54 -12.61
N PRO A 17 -6.01 -5.55 -13.42
CA PRO A 17 -4.60 -5.97 -13.53
C PRO A 17 -3.67 -4.85 -13.98
N TYR A 18 -4.15 -3.91 -14.79
CA TYR A 18 -3.37 -2.76 -15.23
C TYR A 18 -2.95 -1.83 -14.09
N GLN A 19 -3.77 -1.71 -13.03
CA GLN A 19 -3.47 -0.85 -11.88
C GLN A 19 -2.33 -1.39 -11.01
N PHE A 20 -2.00 -2.68 -11.16
CA PHE A 20 -0.99 -3.37 -10.34
C PHE A 20 0.22 -3.81 -11.19
N GLN A 21 0.41 -3.21 -12.36
CA GLN A 21 1.59 -3.42 -13.17
C GLN A 21 2.78 -2.72 -12.51
N ASP A 22 3.84 -3.49 -12.22
CA ASP A 22 5.14 -2.99 -11.78
C ASP A 22 5.11 -2.13 -10.48
N PRO A 23 4.77 -2.71 -9.32
CA PRO A 23 4.81 -1.99 -8.06
C PRO A 23 6.28 -1.80 -7.61
N GLU A 24 6.99 -0.84 -8.21
CA GLU A 24 8.41 -0.55 -7.99
C GLU A 24 8.78 -0.45 -6.49
N LEU A 25 7.89 0.15 -5.69
CA LEU A 25 8.13 0.45 -4.26
C LEU A 25 7.16 -0.27 -3.32
N GLY A 26 6.35 -1.19 -3.87
CA GLY A 26 5.47 -2.08 -3.11
C GLY A 26 4.11 -1.52 -2.71
N ILE A 27 3.18 -2.44 -2.52
CA ILE A 27 1.82 -2.18 -2.05
C ILE A 27 1.67 -2.90 -0.72
N ALA A 28 1.78 -2.13 0.37
CA ALA A 28 1.51 -2.56 1.72
C ALA A 28 0.16 -1.98 2.15
N MET A 29 -0.85 -2.84 2.24
CA MET A 29 -2.22 -2.44 2.56
C MET A 29 -2.60 -2.94 3.95
N ALA A 30 -3.11 -2.07 4.80
CA ALA A 30 -3.74 -2.54 6.02
C ALA A 30 -5.11 -3.15 5.69
N LYS A 31 -5.45 -4.31 6.28
CA LYS A 31 -6.70 -5.04 6.02
C LYS A 31 -7.95 -4.15 6.19
N GLY A 32 -7.93 -3.26 7.17
CA GLY A 32 -9.03 -2.31 7.40
C GLY A 32 -9.20 -1.24 6.33
N TRP A 33 -8.20 -1.03 5.46
CA TRP A 33 -8.27 -0.06 4.35
C TRP A 33 -8.74 -0.67 3.04
N VAL A 34 -8.84 -1.99 2.95
CA VAL A 34 -9.16 -2.72 1.72
C VAL A 34 -10.46 -2.25 1.08
N VAL A 35 -11.50 -1.95 1.88
CA VAL A 35 -12.77 -1.41 1.38
C VAL A 35 -12.58 -0.06 0.70
N VAL A 36 -11.84 0.86 1.34
CA VAL A 36 -11.55 2.19 0.80
C VAL A 36 -10.74 2.08 -0.49
N PHE A 37 -9.72 1.23 -0.49
CA PHE A 37 -8.87 1.02 -1.66
C PHE A 37 -9.61 0.33 -2.81
N THR A 38 -10.53 -0.59 -2.51
CA THR A 38 -11.40 -1.23 -3.51
C THR A 38 -12.24 -0.19 -4.24
N GLN A 39 -12.87 0.73 -3.49
CA GLN A 39 -13.64 1.80 -4.08
C GLN A 39 -12.75 2.74 -4.91
N LEU A 40 -11.58 3.11 -4.39
CA LEU A 40 -10.63 3.94 -5.13
C LEU A 40 -10.22 3.29 -6.47
N CYS A 41 -9.94 1.98 -6.48
CA CYS A 41 -9.61 1.26 -7.72
C CYS A 41 -10.75 1.32 -8.73
N ALA A 42 -12.00 1.16 -8.28
CA ALA A 42 -13.17 1.25 -9.14
C ALA A 42 -13.39 2.68 -9.69
N ASP A 43 -13.25 3.69 -8.84
CA ASP A 43 -13.42 5.09 -9.23
C ASP A 43 -12.36 5.51 -10.26
N VAL A 44 -11.11 5.10 -10.06
CA VAL A 44 -10.03 5.33 -11.03
C VAL A 44 -10.29 4.60 -12.35
N ASP A 45 -10.78 3.35 -12.30
CA ASP A 45 -11.13 2.60 -13.50
C ASP A 45 -12.21 3.32 -14.33
N GLN A 46 -13.22 3.86 -13.64
CA GLN A 46 -14.29 4.65 -14.26
C GLN A 46 -13.75 5.95 -14.90
N VAL A 47 -12.87 6.69 -14.21
CA VAL A 47 -12.28 7.94 -14.73
C VAL A 47 -11.43 7.69 -15.98
N LEU A 48 -10.67 6.58 -16.00
CA LEU A 48 -9.84 6.21 -17.13
C LEU A 48 -10.66 5.70 -18.33
N GLY A 49 -11.80 5.06 -18.08
CA GLY A 49 -12.63 4.47 -19.13
C GLY A 49 -11.85 3.42 -19.92
N GLN A 50 -11.94 3.43 -21.25
CA GLN A 50 -11.22 2.47 -22.11
C GLN A 50 -9.72 2.78 -22.24
N ASP A 51 -9.33 4.05 -22.15
CA ASP A 51 -7.94 4.46 -22.25
C ASP A 51 -7.28 4.49 -20.86
N LYS A 52 -6.61 3.39 -20.51
CA LYS A 52 -5.96 3.23 -19.21
C LYS A 52 -4.69 4.09 -19.06
N ARG A 53 -4.16 4.66 -20.14
CA ARG A 53 -2.98 5.58 -20.14
C ARG A 53 -1.72 5.03 -19.45
N GLY A 54 -1.63 3.70 -19.31
CA GLY A 54 -0.58 3.04 -18.52
C GLY A 54 -0.57 3.44 -17.05
N PHE A 55 -1.73 3.81 -16.50
CA PHE A 55 -1.90 4.04 -15.07
C PHE A 55 -1.55 2.80 -14.25
N HIS A 56 -0.82 2.98 -13.15
CA HIS A 56 -0.59 1.94 -12.14
C HIS A 56 -0.27 2.56 -10.78
N TRP A 57 -0.58 1.82 -9.71
CA TRP A 57 -0.16 2.12 -8.35
C TRP A 57 1.33 1.81 -8.21
N SER A 58 2.13 2.83 -7.92
CA SER A 58 3.58 2.69 -7.74
C SER A 58 3.96 2.41 -6.30
N GLN A 59 3.18 2.92 -5.35
CA GLN A 59 3.35 2.65 -3.93
C GLN A 59 2.05 2.80 -3.16
N VAL A 60 1.78 1.85 -2.26
CA VAL A 60 0.83 2.07 -1.15
C VAL A 60 1.55 1.82 0.15
N LYS A 61 1.47 2.80 1.06
CA LYS A 61 2.11 2.73 2.38
C LYS A 61 1.32 3.46 3.44
N GLU A 62 1.63 3.16 4.69
CA GLU A 62 1.18 3.93 5.85
C GLU A 62 2.06 5.17 6.04
N LYS A 63 1.42 6.28 6.40
CA LYS A 63 2.08 7.50 6.84
C LYS A 63 1.18 8.29 7.78
N PHE A 64 1.57 8.32 9.06
CA PHE A 64 0.90 9.03 10.15
C PHE A 64 -0.55 8.56 10.38
N GLY A 65 -0.77 7.26 10.46
CA GLY A 65 -2.04 6.59 10.74
C GLY A 65 -2.97 6.49 9.54
N SER A 66 -2.52 6.85 8.34
CA SER A 66 -3.35 6.83 7.13
C SER A 66 -2.58 6.29 5.93
N ALA A 67 -3.31 5.81 4.93
CA ALA A 67 -2.72 5.36 3.69
C ALA A 67 -2.15 6.54 2.87
N ARG A 68 -1.19 6.23 2.00
CA ARG A 68 -0.76 7.08 0.89
C ARG A 68 -0.83 6.27 -0.39
N PHE A 69 -1.54 6.79 -1.38
CA PHE A 69 -1.75 6.11 -2.66
C PHE A 69 -0.95 6.83 -3.75
N TYR A 70 0.27 6.35 -4.02
CA TYR A 70 1.09 6.86 -5.10
C TYR A 70 0.81 6.09 -6.38
N PHE A 71 0.74 6.82 -7.48
CA PHE A 71 0.49 6.27 -8.79
C PHE A 71 1.36 6.95 -9.83
N GLN A 72 1.47 6.30 -10.98
CA GLN A 72 2.20 6.81 -12.14
C GLN A 72 1.42 6.51 -13.42
N PHE A 73 1.79 7.21 -14.49
CA PHE A 73 1.36 6.90 -15.85
C PHE A 73 2.59 6.56 -16.68
N LYS A 74 2.51 5.50 -17.49
CA LYS A 74 3.63 5.06 -18.33
C LYS A 74 4.18 6.21 -19.18
N GLY A 75 5.49 6.43 -19.10
CA GLY A 75 6.19 7.45 -19.87
C GLY A 75 5.96 8.90 -19.40
N ARG A 76 5.33 9.10 -18.24
CA ARG A 76 5.12 10.43 -17.65
C ARG A 76 5.85 10.53 -16.32
N LYS A 77 6.49 11.68 -16.08
CA LYS A 77 7.09 11.97 -14.78
C LYS A 77 5.97 12.16 -13.74
N PRO A 78 6.05 11.49 -12.58
CA PRO A 78 5.11 11.72 -11.49
C PRO A 78 5.26 13.14 -10.95
N ASP A 79 4.20 13.63 -10.33
CA ASP A 79 4.29 14.84 -9.52
C ASP A 79 5.13 14.58 -8.28
N LEU A 80 5.76 15.64 -7.76
CA LEU A 80 6.45 15.56 -6.49
C LEU A 80 5.44 15.73 -5.36
N ARG A 81 5.31 14.73 -4.49
CA ARG A 81 4.56 14.86 -3.24
C ARG A 81 5.49 15.14 -2.08
N LEU A 82 5.21 16.20 -1.33
CA LEU A 82 5.88 16.58 -0.10
C LEU A 82 4.92 16.39 1.06
N ASP A 83 5.29 15.57 2.05
CA ASP A 83 4.60 15.57 3.34
C ASP A 83 5.56 16.03 4.44
N ILE A 84 5.20 17.11 5.12
CA ILE A 84 5.97 17.74 6.20
C ILE A 84 5.24 17.49 7.51
N GLN A 85 5.90 16.80 8.44
CA GLN A 85 5.38 16.62 9.80
C GLN A 85 5.64 17.89 10.61
N MET A 86 4.59 18.42 11.21
CA MET A 86 4.58 19.61 12.07
C MET A 86 3.89 19.27 13.40
N PRO A 87 4.06 20.07 14.47
CA PRO A 87 3.37 19.82 15.75
C PRO A 87 1.84 19.71 15.63
N GLY A 88 1.24 20.42 14.68
CA GLY A 88 -0.21 20.39 14.41
C GLY A 88 -0.67 19.28 13.46
N GLY A 89 0.20 18.36 13.06
CA GLY A 89 -0.10 17.27 12.12
C GLY A 89 0.76 17.32 10.86
N VAL A 90 0.21 16.88 9.74
CA VAL A 90 0.99 16.64 8.52
C VAL A 90 0.50 17.54 7.40
N LEU A 91 1.35 18.46 6.95
CA LEU A 91 1.12 19.22 5.73
C LEU A 91 1.47 18.36 4.53
N SER A 92 0.50 18.08 3.66
CA SER A 92 0.73 17.37 2.39
C SER A 92 0.55 18.35 1.23
N GLN A 93 1.56 18.49 0.38
CA GLN A 93 1.53 19.32 -0.81
C GLN A 93 1.96 18.50 -2.03
N VAL A 94 1.24 18.67 -3.14
CA VAL A 94 1.62 18.12 -4.44
C VAL A 94 2.17 19.26 -5.29
N VAL A 95 3.40 19.10 -5.77
CA VAL A 95 4.06 20.02 -6.68
C VAL A 95 4.00 19.38 -8.08
N PRO A 96 3.14 19.88 -8.98
CA PRO A 96 3.04 19.34 -10.32
C PRO A 96 4.34 19.59 -11.07
N PHE A 97 4.78 18.60 -11.85
CA PHE A 97 5.88 18.83 -12.78
C PHE A 97 5.37 19.71 -13.93
N GLU A 98 6.12 20.74 -14.36
CA GLU A 98 5.68 21.59 -15.47
C GLU A 98 5.48 20.75 -16.74
N ARG A 99 4.24 20.74 -17.25
CA ARG A 99 3.87 20.07 -18.50
C ARG A 99 3.50 21.13 -19.53
N ARG A 100 4.13 21.08 -20.69
CA ARG A 100 3.71 21.91 -21.82
C ARG A 100 2.44 21.32 -22.41
N ILE A 101 1.32 22.01 -22.23
CA ILE A 101 0.06 21.68 -22.90
C ILE A 101 0.17 22.14 -24.35
N ARG A 102 0.31 21.19 -25.28
CA ARG A 102 0.40 21.50 -26.72
C ARG A 102 -0.79 20.98 -27.51
N THR A 103 -1.41 19.91 -27.01
CA THR A 103 -2.47 19.18 -27.70
C THR A 103 -3.70 19.00 -26.81
N ASP A 104 -4.83 18.64 -27.41
CA ASP A 104 -6.04 18.27 -26.66
C ASP A 104 -5.83 17.00 -25.83
N GLN A 105 -4.94 16.10 -26.27
CA GLN A 105 -4.54 14.94 -25.50
C GLN A 105 -3.82 15.33 -24.20
N ASP A 106 -2.97 16.36 -24.23
CA ASP A 106 -2.31 16.87 -23.02
C ASP A 106 -3.32 17.50 -22.06
N ARG A 107 -4.33 18.24 -22.57
CA ARG A 107 -5.41 18.81 -21.75
C ARG A 107 -6.24 17.72 -21.10
N SER A 108 -6.67 16.72 -21.88
CA SER A 108 -7.42 15.57 -21.39
C SER A 108 -6.63 14.80 -20.33
N PHE A 109 -5.32 14.63 -20.53
CA PHE A 109 -4.46 14.00 -19.53
C PHE A 109 -4.42 14.79 -18.23
N GLU A 110 -4.26 16.11 -18.27
CA GLU A 110 -4.18 16.91 -17.04
C GLU A 110 -5.50 16.89 -16.25
N GLN A 111 -6.65 16.84 -16.95
CA GLN A 111 -7.96 16.66 -16.34
C GLN A 111 -8.08 15.30 -15.64
N VAL A 112 -7.76 14.21 -16.34
CA VAL A 112 -7.77 12.84 -15.79
C VAL A 112 -6.83 12.73 -14.59
N ASN A 113 -5.62 13.25 -14.71
CA ASN A 113 -4.61 13.22 -13.65
C ASN A 113 -5.07 13.99 -12.41
N THR A 114 -5.65 15.17 -12.61
CA THR A 114 -6.21 15.99 -11.52
C THR A 114 -7.35 15.28 -10.81
N GLU A 115 -8.23 14.62 -11.56
CA GLU A 115 -9.35 13.90 -10.98
C GLU A 115 -8.89 12.68 -10.18
N ILE A 116 -7.94 11.90 -10.70
CA ILE A 116 -7.37 10.75 -9.97
C ILE A 116 -6.63 11.20 -8.71
N ARG A 117 -5.91 12.33 -8.74
CA ARG A 117 -5.32 12.93 -7.53
C ARG A 117 -6.38 13.26 -6.49
N ARG A 118 -7.49 13.87 -6.92
CA ARG A 118 -8.62 14.21 -6.04
C ARG A 118 -9.20 12.96 -5.38
N LEU A 119 -9.43 11.89 -6.15
CA LEU A 119 -9.92 10.60 -5.65
C LEU A 119 -8.94 9.97 -4.65
N ALA A 120 -7.66 9.94 -4.98
CA ALA A 120 -6.63 9.41 -4.08
C ALA A 120 -6.61 10.19 -2.76
N MET A 121 -6.63 11.52 -2.78
CA MET A 121 -6.68 12.34 -1.57
C MET A 121 -7.94 12.07 -0.72
N GLN A 122 -9.10 11.88 -1.34
CA GLN A 122 -10.33 11.54 -0.63
C GLN A 122 -10.25 10.17 0.04
N ALA A 123 -9.71 9.18 -0.66
CA ALA A 123 -9.48 7.86 -0.11
C ALA A 123 -8.49 7.92 1.07
N GLU A 124 -7.40 8.68 0.96
CA GLU A 124 -6.44 8.87 2.05
C GLU A 124 -7.12 9.51 3.28
N MET A 125 -7.96 10.53 3.06
CA MET A 125 -8.75 11.13 4.14
C MET A 125 -9.70 10.12 4.78
N ALA A 126 -10.36 9.27 3.98
CA ALA A 126 -11.24 8.22 4.51
C ALA A 126 -10.46 7.22 5.39
N THR A 127 -9.22 6.85 5.02
CA THR A 127 -8.40 5.97 5.86
C THR A 127 -8.04 6.54 7.22
N ARG A 128 -8.14 7.86 7.43
CA ARG A 128 -7.91 8.50 8.74
C ARG A 128 -9.04 8.25 9.75
N LEU A 129 -10.18 7.74 9.28
CA LEU A 129 -11.39 7.57 10.08
C LEU A 129 -11.74 6.10 10.33
N VAL A 130 -10.94 5.18 9.79
CA VAL A 130 -11.19 3.74 9.92
C VAL A 130 -10.00 3.04 10.54
N CYS A 131 -10.30 2.08 11.41
CA CYS A 131 -9.35 1.20 12.03
C CYS A 131 -8.57 0.45 10.96
N LEU A 132 -7.25 0.59 10.96
CA LEU A 132 -6.37 -0.09 10.02
C LEU A 132 -6.44 -1.63 10.09
N VAL A 133 -6.89 -2.19 11.23
CA VAL A 133 -6.98 -3.64 11.40
C VAL A 133 -8.26 -4.21 10.80
N CYS A 134 -9.41 -3.62 11.14
CA CYS A 134 -10.72 -4.20 10.82
C CYS A 134 -11.66 -3.31 9.99
N GLY A 135 -11.28 -2.07 9.70
CA GLY A 135 -12.06 -1.14 8.88
C GLY A 135 -13.27 -0.49 9.56
N LYS A 136 -13.58 -0.85 10.82
CA LYS A 136 -14.57 -0.13 11.65
C LYS A 136 -14.13 1.30 11.90
N GLU A 137 -15.04 2.18 12.31
CA GLU A 137 -14.69 3.54 12.71
C GLU A 137 -13.57 3.54 13.77
N GLY A 138 -12.57 4.39 13.54
CA GLY A 138 -11.37 4.49 14.36
C GLY A 138 -11.00 5.93 14.63
N SER A 139 -10.19 6.12 15.67
CA SER A 139 -9.59 7.42 15.97
C SER A 139 -8.08 7.29 16.06
N GLN A 140 -7.40 8.42 15.88
CA GLN A 140 -5.95 8.47 15.97
C GLN A 140 -5.49 7.99 17.36
N ASP A 141 -4.51 7.10 17.35
CA ASP A 141 -3.90 6.45 18.50
C ASP A 141 -2.39 6.63 18.40
N VAL A 142 -1.85 7.50 19.25
CA VAL A 142 -0.43 7.87 19.24
C VAL A 142 0.23 7.19 20.43
N ASP A 143 1.18 6.31 20.15
CA ASP A 143 1.96 5.60 21.16
C ASP A 143 3.40 5.42 20.69
N VAL A 144 4.34 5.77 21.57
CA VAL A 144 5.81 5.78 21.35
C VAL A 144 6.23 6.33 19.96
N GLY A 145 5.64 7.45 19.54
CA GLY A 145 5.97 8.09 18.26
C GLY A 145 5.35 7.46 17.01
N TYR A 146 4.58 6.37 17.16
CA TYR A 146 3.79 5.77 16.09
C TYR A 146 2.33 6.21 16.18
N SER A 147 1.83 6.81 15.11
CA SER A 147 0.43 7.20 14.97
C SER A 147 -0.29 6.16 14.14
N LEU A 148 -1.30 5.51 14.73
CA LEU A 148 -2.19 4.57 14.06
C LEU A 148 -3.63 5.10 14.12
N VAL A 149 -4.54 4.59 13.29
CA VAL A 149 -5.98 4.78 13.47
C VAL A 149 -6.58 3.45 13.86
N LEU A 150 -7.16 3.39 15.06
CA LEU A 150 -7.66 2.17 15.67
C LEU A 150 -9.07 2.38 16.22
N CYS A 151 -9.90 1.34 16.14
CA CYS A 151 -11.15 1.29 16.88
C CYS A 151 -10.86 1.03 18.37
N PRO A 152 -11.82 1.25 19.30
CA PRO A 152 -11.60 1.05 20.73
C PRO A 152 -11.06 -0.34 21.09
N GLU A 153 -11.55 -1.37 20.40
CA GLU A 153 -11.13 -2.77 20.60
C GLU A 153 -9.64 -2.98 20.27
N HIS A 154 -9.20 -2.59 19.07
CA HIS A 154 -7.80 -2.75 18.67
C HIS A 154 -6.86 -1.80 19.41
N ARG A 155 -7.34 -0.63 19.85
CA ARG A 155 -6.57 0.24 20.76
C ARG A 155 -6.27 -0.49 22.08
N ALA A 156 -7.27 -1.14 22.67
CA ALA A 156 -7.08 -1.91 23.89
C ALA A 156 -6.12 -3.10 23.66
N GLN A 157 -6.24 -3.80 22.53
CA GLN A 157 -5.33 -4.89 22.17
C GLN A 157 -3.88 -4.44 21.99
N ARG A 158 -3.64 -3.25 21.40
CA ARG A 158 -2.29 -2.69 21.23
C ARG A 158 -1.53 -2.57 22.56
N GLN A 159 -2.24 -2.33 23.66
CA GLN A 159 -1.66 -2.20 25.00
C GLN A 159 -1.36 -3.55 25.67
N GLN A 160 -1.83 -4.65 25.10
CA GLN A 160 -1.57 -6.00 25.62
C GLN A 160 -0.20 -6.51 25.16
N PRO A 161 0.45 -7.42 25.92
CA PRO A 161 1.72 -8.02 25.51
C PRO A 161 1.68 -8.75 24.16
N SER A 162 0.51 -9.25 23.74
CA SER A 162 0.31 -9.86 22.43
C SER A 162 0.37 -8.87 21.27
N GLY A 163 0.17 -7.58 21.54
CA GLY A 163 0.11 -6.53 20.53
C GLY A 163 -1.09 -6.66 19.59
N LEU A 164 -1.00 -5.95 18.46
CA LEU A 164 -1.99 -6.04 17.38
C LEU A 164 -1.79 -7.33 16.56
N PRO A 165 -2.86 -7.92 16.01
CA PRO A 165 -2.74 -9.04 15.08
C PRO A 165 -2.03 -8.61 13.79
N ASP A 166 -1.59 -9.56 12.97
CA ASP A 166 -1.08 -9.23 11.63
C ASP A 166 -2.21 -8.68 10.75
N PHE A 167 -2.09 -7.40 10.40
CA PHE A 167 -3.06 -6.66 9.61
C PHE A 167 -2.51 -6.15 8.28
N TRP A 168 -1.30 -6.54 7.89
CA TRP A 168 -0.71 -6.13 6.63
C TRP A 168 -0.93 -7.18 5.54
N ASP A 169 -1.51 -6.76 4.42
CA ASP A 169 -1.48 -7.51 3.17
C ASP A 169 -0.47 -6.85 2.23
N ASN A 170 0.53 -7.62 1.79
CA ASN A 170 1.61 -7.15 0.93
C ASN A 170 1.58 -7.87 -0.42
N LEU A 171 1.50 -7.13 -1.53
CA LEU A 171 1.54 -7.74 -2.88
C LEU A 171 2.96 -8.11 -3.35
N LEU A 172 4.01 -7.54 -2.74
CA LEU A 172 5.40 -7.94 -3.03
C LEU A 172 5.82 -9.24 -2.34
N ASP A 173 5.07 -9.66 -1.33
CA ASP A 173 5.49 -10.67 -0.38
C ASP A 173 5.59 -12.06 -1.02
N GLU A 174 4.91 -12.36 -2.13
CA GLU A 174 4.96 -13.72 -2.72
C GLU A 174 6.33 -14.02 -3.36
N LYS A 175 6.91 -13.07 -4.10
CA LYS A 175 8.24 -13.25 -4.70
C LYS A 175 9.33 -13.18 -3.63
N ASP A 176 9.20 -12.25 -2.68
CA ASP A 176 10.16 -12.09 -1.60
C ASP A 176 10.06 -13.21 -0.54
N LYS A 177 8.87 -13.74 -0.24
CA LYS A 177 8.69 -14.95 0.60
C LYS A 177 9.27 -16.16 -0.08
N ALA A 178 9.02 -16.37 -1.38
CA ALA A 178 9.61 -17.48 -2.11
C ALA A 178 11.15 -17.40 -2.11
N ALA A 179 11.71 -16.21 -2.35
CA ALA A 179 13.16 -15.99 -2.29
C ALA A 179 13.73 -16.17 -0.87
N ARG A 180 13.07 -15.64 0.15
CA ARG A 180 13.49 -15.79 1.57
C ARG A 180 13.38 -17.24 2.04
N GLU A 181 12.33 -17.95 1.66
CA GLU A 181 12.17 -19.38 2.00
C GLU A 181 13.21 -20.23 1.27
N GLN A 182 13.47 -19.95 0.00
CA GLN A 182 14.53 -20.62 -0.76
C GLN A 182 15.91 -20.36 -0.15
N GLN A 183 16.16 -19.14 0.35
CA GLN A 183 17.40 -18.81 1.04
C GLN A 183 17.49 -19.49 2.41
N ARG A 184 16.40 -19.57 3.17
CA ARG A 184 16.31 -20.31 4.44
C ARG A 184 16.63 -21.79 4.26
N LEU A 185 16.05 -22.43 3.24
CA LEU A 185 16.31 -23.84 2.92
C LEU A 185 17.78 -24.10 2.54
N LYS A 186 18.42 -23.17 1.81
CA LYS A 186 19.86 -23.25 1.51
C LYS A 186 20.71 -23.19 2.77
N SER A 187 20.42 -22.26 3.68
CA SER A 187 21.16 -22.13 4.94
C SER A 187 21.01 -23.36 5.85
N VAL A 188 19.82 -23.98 5.90
CA VAL A 188 19.59 -25.22 6.66
C VAL A 188 20.41 -26.38 6.07
N ALA A 189 20.37 -26.57 4.75
CA ALA A 189 21.13 -27.63 4.09
C ALA A 189 22.66 -27.46 4.27
N GLU A 190 23.15 -26.23 4.35
CA GLU A 190 24.56 -25.94 4.62
C GLU A 190 24.96 -26.29 6.06
N LEU A 191 24.11 -25.94 7.04
CA LEU A 191 24.31 -26.32 8.44
C LEU A 191 24.33 -27.84 8.63
N GLU A 192 23.43 -28.57 7.96
CA GLU A 192 23.40 -30.03 8.00
C GLU A 192 24.70 -30.65 7.44
N ARG A 193 25.27 -30.09 6.38
CA ARG A 193 26.57 -30.54 5.84
C ARG A 193 27.71 -30.31 6.83
N ILE A 194 27.73 -29.15 7.48
CA ILE A 194 28.75 -28.83 8.49
C ILE A 194 28.67 -29.81 9.67
N LEU A 195 27.46 -30.07 10.17
CA LEU A 195 27.22 -31.03 11.26
C LEU A 195 27.61 -32.46 10.87
N ALA A 196 27.32 -32.89 9.64
CA ALA A 196 27.69 -34.21 9.14
C ALA A 196 29.21 -34.39 9.00
N LYS A 197 29.93 -33.32 8.68
CA LYS A 197 31.39 -33.33 8.62
C LYS A 197 32.01 -33.49 10.00
N HIS A 198 31.56 -32.72 10.98
CA HIS A 198 32.05 -32.83 12.36
C HIS A 198 31.78 -34.20 12.99
N LYS A 199 30.62 -34.82 12.73
CA LYS A 199 30.35 -36.18 13.20
C LYS A 199 31.31 -37.25 12.66
N LYS A 200 31.88 -37.05 11.46
CA LYS A 200 32.88 -37.98 10.90
C LYS A 200 34.26 -37.77 11.50
N ASP A 201 34.58 -36.56 11.93
CA ASP A 201 35.87 -36.24 12.54
C ASP A 201 35.95 -36.75 14.00
N ASP A 202 34.80 -36.94 14.66
CA ASP A 202 34.71 -37.51 16.02
C ASP A 202 34.72 -39.06 16.07
N GLU A 203 34.61 -39.74 14.92
CA GLU A 203 34.63 -41.22 14.82
C GLU A 203 36.01 -41.79 14.43
N VAL A 204 37.06 -40.96 14.39
CA VAL A 204 38.45 -41.35 14.05
C VAL A 204 39.36 -41.36 15.26
#